data_AF-A0A3D8SW91-F1
#
_entry.id   AF-A0A3D8SW91-F1
#
_cell.length_a   1.000
_cell.length_b   1.000
_cell.length_c   1.000
_cell.angle_alpha   90.00
_cell.angle_beta   90.00
_cell.angle_gamma   90.00
#
_symmetry.space_group_name_H-M   'P 1'
#
loop_
_entity.id
_entity.type
_entity.pdbx_description
1 polymer ?
#
loop_
_entity_poly.entity_id
_entity_poly.type
_entity_poly.pdbx_seq_one_letter_code
_entity_poly.pdbx_strand_id
1 'polypeptide(L)'
;MRVTMTPVIIFMMFVLFAMMASAHHVQCAGKALAAPTGQVKQAAKHIKDMGSIAWYLDPNSCEVIACKGRAQVRWCNEDTRNGRSIMAEHIAEGAYVLAKDCETRYNGKSVAGGYLTHDDNWSVIVQDAQC
;
A
#
# COMPACT_ATOMS: atom_id res chain seq x y z
N MET A 1 -44.85 31.46 43.23
CA MET A 1 -44.50 31.06 41.85
C MET A 1 -43.18 30.31 41.89
N ARG A 2 -43.17 29.01 41.60
CA ARG A 2 -41.96 28.18 41.52
C ARG A 2 -41.75 27.83 40.05
N VAL A 3 -40.61 28.25 39.49
CA VAL A 3 -40.21 27.95 38.11
C VAL A 3 -39.26 26.76 38.16
N THR A 4 -39.65 25.64 37.54
CA THR A 4 -38.81 24.46 37.36
C THR A 4 -38.02 24.60 36.06
N MET A 5 -36.70 24.81 36.15
CA MET A 5 -35.78 24.67 35.01
C MET A 5 -35.37 23.20 34.88
N THR A 6 -35.83 22.54 33.81
CA THR A 6 -35.29 21.27 33.33
C THR A 6 -33.94 21.50 32.62
N PRO A 7 -32.87 20.75 32.96
CA PRO A 7 -31.65 20.75 32.17
C PRO A 7 -31.77 19.70 31.05
N VAL A 8 -32.14 20.13 29.84
CA VAL A 8 -32.14 19.33 28.61
C VAL A 8 -31.01 19.82 27.70
N ILE A 9 -29.75 19.82 28.14
CA ILE A 9 -28.63 20.21 27.26
C ILE A 9 -27.33 19.49 27.64
N ILE A 10 -27.28 18.16 27.66
CA ILE A 10 -26.00 17.41 27.63
C ILE A 10 -26.20 16.09 26.89
N PHE A 11 -26.44 16.09 25.58
CA PHE A 11 -26.40 14.84 24.79
C PHE A 11 -26.13 15.04 23.28
N MET A 12 -25.29 16.02 22.90
CA MET A 12 -25.02 16.26 21.48
C MET A 12 -23.57 16.71 21.21
N MET A 13 -22.59 15.88 21.58
CA MET A 13 -21.17 16.16 21.27
C MET A 13 -20.35 14.88 20.99
N PHE A 14 -20.94 13.88 20.32
CA PHE A 14 -20.29 12.58 20.03
C PHE A 14 -20.32 12.13 18.57
N VAL A 15 -20.54 13.03 17.60
CA VAL A 15 -20.54 12.63 16.19
C VAL A 15 -19.66 13.59 15.41
N LEU A 16 -18.62 13.04 14.77
CA LEU A 16 -17.78 13.57 13.68
C LEU A 16 -16.27 13.45 13.95
N PHE A 17 -15.81 12.25 14.34
CA PHE A 17 -14.51 11.77 13.84
C PHE A 17 -14.81 10.78 12.71
N ALA A 18 -15.24 11.29 11.56
CA ALA A 18 -15.29 10.50 10.34
C ALA A 18 -13.83 10.17 9.99
N MET A 19 -13.43 8.93 10.24
CA MET A 19 -12.11 8.42 9.92
C MET A 19 -11.86 8.65 8.43
N MET A 20 -10.90 9.51 8.08
CA MET A 20 -10.30 9.52 6.75
C MET A 20 -9.40 8.28 6.65
N ALA A 21 -10.03 7.10 6.56
CA ALA A 21 -9.31 5.90 6.16
C ALA A 21 -8.97 6.10 4.69
N SER A 22 -7.70 6.36 4.40
CA SER A 22 -7.20 6.35 3.03
C SER A 22 -7.40 4.92 2.50
N ALA A 23 -8.43 4.74 1.67
CA ALA A 23 -8.81 3.45 1.16
C ALA A 23 -7.78 3.06 0.09
N HIS A 24 -6.91 2.11 0.43
CA HIS A 24 -6.11 1.42 -0.57
C HIS A 24 -6.91 0.20 -1.04
N HIS A 25 -6.85 -0.08 -2.34
CA HIS A 25 -7.48 -1.26 -2.90
C HIS A 25 -6.42 -2.31 -3.20
N VAL A 26 -6.59 -3.51 -2.64
CA VAL A 26 -5.67 -4.63 -2.82
C VAL A 26 -6.27 -5.63 -3.81
N GLN A 27 -5.52 -5.93 -4.87
CA GLN A 27 -5.83 -6.97 -5.84
C GLN A 27 -4.72 -8.01 -5.85
N CYS A 28 -4.97 -9.17 -5.26
CA CYS A 28 -3.99 -10.24 -5.21
C CYS A 28 -3.83 -10.92 -6.57
N ALA A 29 -2.58 -11.08 -7.00
CA ALA A 29 -2.29 -11.72 -8.28
C ALA A 29 -2.61 -13.22 -8.22
N GLY A 30 -2.88 -13.80 -9.39
CA GLY A 30 -2.96 -15.25 -9.52
C GLY A 30 -1.65 -15.92 -9.09
N LYS A 31 -1.74 -17.14 -8.55
CA LYS A 31 -0.61 -17.87 -7.94
C LYS A 31 0.64 -17.98 -8.83
N ALA A 32 0.49 -17.94 -10.15
CA ALA A 32 1.58 -18.03 -11.13
C ALA A 32 2.46 -16.77 -11.19
N LEU A 33 1.97 -15.62 -10.72
CA LEU A 33 2.68 -14.33 -10.73
C LEU A 33 3.13 -13.91 -9.32
N ALA A 34 2.88 -14.73 -8.31
CA ALA A 34 3.24 -14.44 -6.92
C ALA A 34 4.68 -14.90 -6.62
N ALA A 35 5.48 -14.00 -6.06
CA ALA A 35 6.87 -14.28 -5.67
C ALA A 35 6.94 -14.98 -4.30
N PRO A 36 8.04 -15.67 -3.96
CA PRO A 36 8.21 -16.22 -2.61
C PRO A 36 8.06 -15.14 -1.53
N THR A 37 7.15 -15.32 -0.57
CA THR A 37 6.78 -14.28 0.42
C THR A 37 7.97 -13.76 1.21
N GLY A 38 8.92 -14.64 1.55
CA GLY A 38 10.15 -14.23 2.24
C GLY A 38 11.00 -13.25 1.42
N GLN A 39 11.03 -13.40 0.10
CA GLN A 39 11.77 -12.51 -0.81
C GLN A 39 11.02 -11.19 -1.00
N VAL A 40 9.69 -11.20 -1.05
CA VAL A 40 8.87 -9.97 -1.03
C VAL A 40 9.17 -9.16 0.23
N LYS A 41 9.18 -9.79 1.41
CA LYS A 41 9.50 -9.13 2.68
C LYS A 41 10.92 -8.57 2.71
N GLN A 42 11.89 -9.25 2.08
CA GLN A 42 13.26 -8.75 1.94
C GLN A 42 13.34 -7.56 0.98
N ALA A 43 12.62 -7.59 -0.14
CA ALA A 43 12.55 -6.46 -1.06
C ALA A 43 11.92 -5.24 -0.38
N ALA A 44 10.79 -5.41 0.30
CA ALA A 44 10.14 -4.35 1.07
C ALA A 44 11.06 -3.78 2.16
N LYS A 45 11.77 -4.65 2.90
CA LYS A 45 12.76 -4.20 3.90
C LYS A 45 13.87 -3.39 3.25
N HIS A 46 14.39 -3.83 2.11
CA HIS A 46 15.45 -3.13 1.40
C HIS A 46 15.02 -1.72 0.97
N ILE A 47 13.80 -1.56 0.46
CA ILE A 47 13.23 -0.25 0.14
C ILE A 47 13.11 0.60 1.41
N LYS A 48 12.60 0.04 2.50
CA LYS A 48 12.48 0.75 3.79
C LYS A 48 13.84 1.22 4.33
N ASP A 49 14.87 0.39 4.21
CA ASP A 49 16.23 0.69 4.68
C ASP A 49 16.89 1.82 3.88
N MET A 50 16.36 2.21 2.71
CA MET A 50 16.80 3.39 1.95
C MET A 50 16.44 4.70 2.66
N GLY A 51 15.53 4.67 3.65
CA GLY A 51 15.19 5.81 4.49
C GLY A 51 14.40 6.89 3.74
N SER A 52 14.70 8.16 4.01
CA SER A 52 13.94 9.32 3.52
C SER A 52 14.19 9.68 2.05
N ILE A 53 14.50 8.70 1.20
CA ILE A 53 14.63 8.93 -0.25
C ILE A 53 13.22 9.08 -0.86
N ALA A 54 13.04 10.10 -1.67
CA ALA A 54 11.86 10.26 -2.52
C ALA A 54 12.20 9.80 -3.95
N TRP A 55 11.35 8.98 -4.55
CA TRP A 55 11.40 8.67 -5.97
C TRP A 55 10.45 9.58 -6.72
N TYR A 56 10.90 10.11 -7.86
CA TYR A 56 10.06 10.86 -8.79
C TYR A 56 9.76 10.01 -10.02
N LEU A 57 8.51 10.02 -10.47
CA LEU A 57 8.08 9.43 -11.73
C LEU A 57 7.27 10.43 -12.54
N ASP A 58 7.49 10.41 -13.85
CA ASP A 58 6.69 11.16 -14.81
C ASP A 58 5.25 10.65 -14.86
N PRO A 59 4.31 11.40 -15.47
CA PRO A 59 2.94 10.95 -15.62
C PRO A 59 2.83 9.58 -16.32
N ASN A 60 1.92 8.72 -15.83
CA ASN A 60 1.62 7.40 -16.40
C ASN A 60 2.87 6.52 -16.61
N SER A 61 3.74 6.46 -15.60
CA SER A 61 4.99 5.72 -15.67
C SER A 61 5.19 4.82 -14.45
N CYS A 62 6.04 3.80 -14.60
CA CYS A 62 6.33 2.82 -13.57
C CYS A 62 7.81 2.46 -13.57
N GLU A 63 8.38 2.23 -12.39
CA GLU A 63 9.78 1.82 -12.23
C GLU A 63 9.92 0.65 -11.25
N VAL A 64 10.94 -0.17 -11.47
CA VAL A 64 11.34 -1.24 -10.54
C VAL A 64 12.18 -0.61 -9.42
N ILE A 65 11.65 -0.62 -8.21
CA ILE A 65 12.29 0.01 -7.05
C ILE A 65 13.19 -0.99 -6.31
N ALA A 66 12.77 -2.25 -6.25
CA ALA A 66 13.61 -3.31 -5.70
C ALA A 66 13.42 -4.64 -6.43
N CYS A 67 14.52 -5.37 -6.49
CA CYS A 67 14.58 -6.74 -6.99
C CYS A 67 15.36 -7.59 -5.99
N LYS A 68 14.74 -8.61 -5.40
CA LYS A 68 15.39 -9.55 -4.47
C LYS A 68 15.00 -10.98 -4.82
N GLY A 69 15.96 -11.74 -5.35
CA GLY A 69 15.73 -13.12 -5.78
C GLY A 69 14.71 -13.18 -6.91
N ARG A 70 13.49 -13.60 -6.60
CA ARG A 70 12.37 -13.65 -7.54
C ARG A 70 11.30 -12.60 -7.28
N ALA A 71 11.45 -11.79 -6.24
CA ALA A 71 10.50 -10.74 -5.91
C ALA A 71 10.92 -9.42 -6.54
N GLN A 72 10.07 -8.90 -7.44
CA GLN A 72 10.17 -7.56 -8.00
C GLN A 72 9.10 -6.67 -7.38
N VAL A 73 9.51 -5.50 -6.91
CA VAL A 73 8.61 -4.44 -6.42
C VAL A 73 8.69 -3.27 -7.37
N ARG A 74 7.54 -2.86 -7.91
CA ARG A 74 7.39 -1.68 -8.76
C ARG A 74 6.53 -0.63 -8.08
N TRP A 75 6.85 0.62 -8.35
CA TRP A 75 5.99 1.77 -8.05
C TRP A 75 5.55 2.40 -9.37
N CYS A 76 4.28 2.79 -9.45
CA CYS A 76 3.73 3.50 -10.60
C CYS A 76 3.08 4.80 -10.18
N ASN A 77 3.30 5.83 -11.00
CA ASN A 77 2.50 7.04 -11.02
C ASN A 77 1.39 6.87 -12.07
N GLU A 78 0.18 6.62 -11.62
CA GLU A 78 -1.00 6.40 -12.47
C GLU A 78 -1.65 7.73 -12.88
N ASP A 79 -1.19 8.88 -12.35
CA ASP A 79 -1.63 10.20 -12.80
C ASP A 79 -1.15 10.41 -14.24
N THR A 80 -2.08 10.67 -15.16
CA THR A 80 -1.79 10.85 -16.59
C THR A 80 -1.32 12.25 -16.96
N ARG A 81 -1.32 13.19 -16.01
CA ARG A 81 -1.05 14.61 -16.24
C ARG A 81 0.14 15.13 -15.44
N ASN A 82 0.32 14.68 -14.21
CA ASN A 82 1.32 15.23 -13.30
C ASN A 82 2.39 14.20 -12.95
N GLY A 83 3.65 14.64 -12.93
CA GLY A 83 4.71 13.90 -12.26
C GLY A 83 4.46 13.84 -10.76
N ARG A 84 4.98 12.81 -10.11
CA ARG A 84 4.76 12.57 -8.68
C ARG A 84 6.07 12.20 -8.01
N SER A 85 6.25 12.67 -6.79
CA SER A 85 7.27 12.15 -5.88
C SER A 85 6.61 11.38 -4.74
N ILE A 86 7.14 10.20 -4.41
CA ILE A 86 6.71 9.44 -3.23
C ILE A 86 7.92 9.01 -2.40
N MET A 87 7.73 8.94 -1.08
CA MET A 87 8.76 8.44 -0.17
C MET A 87 8.91 6.92 -0.31
N ALA A 88 10.15 6.42 -0.20
CA ALA A 88 10.48 4.99 -0.16
C ALA A 88 9.59 4.21 0.80
N GLU A 89 9.32 4.80 1.96
CA GLU A 89 8.56 4.19 3.04
C GLU A 89 7.16 3.77 2.59
N HIS A 90 6.45 4.61 1.84
CA HIS A 90 5.10 4.28 1.35
C HIS A 90 5.10 3.16 0.31
N ILE A 91 6.14 3.08 -0.52
CA ILE A 91 6.33 1.96 -1.46
C ILE A 91 6.57 0.67 -0.68
N ALA A 92 7.43 0.72 0.35
CA ALA A 92 7.72 -0.42 1.22
C ALA A 92 6.48 -0.87 1.99
N GLU A 93 5.69 0.06 2.53
CA GLU A 93 4.41 -0.22 3.19
C GLU A 93 3.44 -0.94 2.25
N GLY A 94 3.28 -0.44 1.02
CA GLY A 94 2.44 -1.09 0.02
C GLY A 94 2.90 -2.52 -0.30
N ALA A 95 4.22 -2.74 -0.40
CA ALA A 95 4.78 -4.08 -0.60
C ALA A 95 4.56 -4.99 0.62
N TYR A 96 4.60 -4.46 1.85
CA TYR A 96 4.29 -5.23 3.06
C TYR A 96 2.81 -5.60 3.15
N VAL A 97 1.90 -4.70 2.77
CA VAL A 97 0.46 -5.00 2.67
C VAL A 97 0.25 -6.14 1.69
N LEU A 98 0.82 -6.07 0.49
CA LEU A 98 0.74 -7.16 -0.49
C LEU A 98 1.36 -8.47 0.02
N ALA A 99 2.49 -8.40 0.74
CA ALA A 99 3.12 -9.58 1.33
C ALA A 99 2.26 -10.26 2.41
N LYS A 100 1.37 -9.52 3.07
CA LYS A 100 0.51 -10.00 4.16
C LYS A 100 -0.86 -10.43 3.64
N ASP A 101 -1.52 -9.55 2.91
CA ASP A 101 -2.93 -9.71 2.53
C ASP A 101 -3.07 -10.61 1.29
N CYS A 102 -2.02 -10.72 0.47
CA CYS A 102 -1.98 -11.61 -0.68
C CYS A 102 -1.11 -12.85 -0.46
N GLU A 103 -0.77 -13.19 0.79
CA GLU A 103 -0.05 -14.42 1.10
C GLU A 103 -0.92 -15.64 0.83
N THR A 104 -0.42 -16.58 0.02
CA THR A 104 -1.08 -17.85 -0.27
C THR A 104 -0.07 -18.99 -0.40
N ARG A 105 -0.58 -20.22 -0.56
CA ARG A 105 0.24 -21.42 -0.80
C ARG A 105 0.17 -21.83 -2.27
N TYR A 106 1.34 -22.06 -2.86
CA TYR A 106 1.52 -22.62 -4.20
C TYR A 106 2.66 -23.64 -4.19
N ASN A 107 2.41 -24.88 -4.62
CA ASN A 107 3.39 -25.98 -4.61
C ASN A 107 4.13 -26.13 -3.26
N GLY A 108 3.38 -26.08 -2.15
CA GLY A 108 3.91 -26.20 -0.79
C GLY A 108 4.63 -24.95 -0.25
N LYS A 109 4.92 -23.95 -1.10
CA LYS A 109 5.64 -22.72 -0.71
C LYS A 109 4.67 -21.58 -0.43
N SER A 110 5.04 -20.70 0.49
CA SER A 110 4.34 -19.43 0.70
C SER A 110 4.79 -18.43 -0.38
N VAL A 111 3.80 -17.89 -1.09
CA VAL A 111 3.99 -16.89 -2.15
C VAL A 111 3.05 -15.72 -1.92
N ALA A 112 3.47 -14.52 -2.34
CA ALA A 112 2.66 -13.31 -2.28
C ALA A 112 2.95 -12.43 -3.50
N GLY A 113 1.94 -11.71 -3.95
CA GLY A 113 2.02 -10.82 -5.09
C GLY A 113 0.67 -10.24 -5.44
N GLY A 114 0.68 -9.13 -6.15
CA GLY A 114 -0.53 -8.39 -6.44
C GLY A 114 -0.24 -6.94 -6.77
N TYR A 115 -1.32 -6.18 -6.77
CA TYR A 115 -1.41 -4.80 -7.15
C TYR A 115 -2.16 -4.06 -6.05
N LEU A 116 -1.55 -3.02 -5.49
CA LEU A 116 -2.16 -2.13 -4.52
C LEU A 116 -2.30 -0.77 -5.16
N THR A 117 -3.52 -0.23 -5.19
CA THR A 117 -3.79 1.13 -5.68
C THR A 117 -4.23 2.04 -4.55
N HIS A 118 -4.00 3.33 -4.77
CA HIS A 118 -4.42 4.40 -3.87
C HIS A 118 -5.23 5.45 -4.65
N ASP A 119 -6.21 6.08 -4.00
CA ASP A 119 -7.18 6.99 -4.63
C ASP A 119 -6.56 8.26 -5.24
N ASP A 120 -5.33 8.58 -4.85
CA ASP A 120 -4.54 9.67 -5.40
C ASP A 120 -3.64 9.20 -6.56
N ASN A 121 -4.01 8.15 -7.29
CA ASN A 121 -3.39 7.73 -8.55
C ASN A 121 -1.91 7.32 -8.46
N TRP A 122 -1.57 6.48 -7.48
CA TRP A 122 -0.33 5.70 -7.52
C TRP A 122 -0.60 4.27 -7.09
N SER A 123 0.35 3.39 -7.43
CA SER A 123 0.22 1.98 -7.14
C SER A 123 1.56 1.32 -6.81
N VAL A 124 1.48 0.18 -6.13
CA VAL A 124 2.61 -0.71 -5.88
C VAL A 124 2.28 -2.08 -6.46
N ILE A 125 3.22 -2.64 -7.20
CA ILE A 125 3.08 -3.97 -7.81
C ILE A 125 4.16 -4.88 -7.23
N VAL A 126 3.74 -6.06 -6.76
CA VAL A 126 4.65 -7.13 -6.35
C VAL A 126 4.40 -8.33 -7.23
N GLN A 127 5.44 -8.82 -7.90
CA GLN A 127 5.33 -9.97 -8.79
C GLN A 127 6.58 -10.85 -8.78
N ASP A 128 6.39 -12.10 -9.23
CA ASP A 128 7.47 -13.01 -9.58
C ASP A 128 8.12 -12.55 -10.88
N ALA A 129 9.41 -12.23 -10.82
CA ALA A 129 10.23 -11.90 -11.98
C ALA A 129 11.66 -12.36 -11.75
N GLN A 130 12.41 -12.59 -12.82
CA GLN A 130 13.83 -12.87 -12.71
C GLN A 130 14.58 -11.56 -12.43
N CYS A 131 14.98 -11.42 -11.17
CA CYS A 131 16.09 -10.58 -10.75
C CYS A 131 17.38 -11.43 -10.71
#